data_AF-A0AAU4EHQ9-F1
#
_entry.id   AF-A0AAU4EHQ9-F1
#
_cell.length_a   1.000
_cell.length_b   1.000
_cell.length_c   1.000
_cell.angle_alpha   90.00
_cell.angle_beta   90.00
_cell.angle_gamma   90.00
#
_symmetry.space_group_name_H-M   'P 1'
#
loop_
_entity.id
_entity.type
_entity.pdbx_description
1 polymer ?
#
loop_
_entity_poly.entity_id
_entity_poly.type
_entity_poly.pdbx_seq_one_letter_code
_entity_poly.pdbx_strand_id
1 'polypeptide(L)'
;MPDRPAYNASTIDWSRIRAYAQRVAREARTPAEKGISYTTTEYQTVTKQVEVKHGAFNLFTRVENKSERVAVSKCVDVVGSHWVLERRHHHIECNTKERTYTNQETTHEQHYVVLLADGSLKKVILMETENMNTAHGRSTFFATHQHHLRDLSASDVEAMDFEKRHSEYGTHGRGTKNWGDREPGKQLLSHAKGVGLTKALKRLLPG
;
A
#
# COMPACT_ATOMS: atom_id res chain seq x y z
N MET A 1 11.74 -15.13 28.62
CA MET A 1 11.60 -14.17 27.50
C MET A 1 12.72 -14.43 26.50
N PRO A 2 12.53 -14.13 25.21
CA PRO A 2 13.59 -14.35 24.22
C PRO A 2 14.83 -13.51 24.56
N ASP A 3 16.01 -14.09 24.38
CA ASP A 3 17.28 -13.43 24.68
C ASP A 3 17.71 -12.50 23.54
N ARG A 4 17.80 -11.19 23.83
CA ARG A 4 18.03 -10.15 22.82
C ARG A 4 19.46 -10.17 22.25
N PRO A 5 20.52 -10.33 23.06
CA PRO A 5 21.87 -10.66 22.57
C PRO A 5 21.89 -11.84 21.58
N ALA A 6 21.31 -12.99 21.93
CA ALA A 6 21.26 -14.15 21.04
C ALA A 6 20.50 -13.87 19.74
N TYR A 7 19.37 -13.16 19.81
CA TYR A 7 18.62 -12.75 18.63
C TYR A 7 19.46 -11.85 17.70
N ASN A 8 20.14 -10.85 18.25
CA ASN A 8 20.97 -9.93 17.49
C ASN A 8 22.17 -10.64 16.83
N ALA A 9 22.72 -11.67 17.47
CA ALA A 9 23.79 -12.50 16.92
C ALA A 9 23.31 -13.49 15.84
N SER A 10 22.00 -13.79 15.80
CA SER A 10 21.43 -14.69 14.80
C SER A 10 21.31 -14.05 13.42
N THR A 11 21.36 -14.87 12.39
CA THR A 11 21.21 -14.47 10.98
C THR A 11 19.97 -15.10 10.37
N ILE A 12 19.35 -14.42 9.39
CA ILE A 12 18.23 -14.98 8.63
C ILE A 12 18.75 -16.04 7.66
N ASP A 13 18.27 -17.28 7.81
CA ASP A 13 18.51 -18.35 6.84
C ASP A 13 17.46 -18.29 5.72
N TRP A 14 17.75 -17.46 4.71
CA TRP A 14 16.86 -17.23 3.58
C TRP A 14 16.58 -18.50 2.76
N SER A 15 17.59 -19.35 2.57
CA SER A 15 17.46 -20.58 1.79
C SER A 15 16.46 -21.53 2.45
N ARG A 16 16.58 -21.72 3.76
CA ARG A 16 15.66 -22.55 4.53
C ARG A 16 14.24 -21.97 4.58
N ILE A 17 14.10 -20.66 4.76
CA ILE A 17 12.79 -19.99 4.77
C ILE A 17 12.10 -20.14 3.42
N ARG A 18 12.82 -19.92 2.30
CA ARG A 18 12.26 -20.06 0.94
C ARG A 18 11.82 -21.50 0.66
N ALA A 19 12.65 -22.48 0.99
CA ALA A 19 12.30 -23.89 0.83
C ALA A 19 11.06 -24.26 1.67
N TYR A 20 10.97 -23.74 2.90
CA TYR A 20 9.81 -23.95 3.75
C TYR A 20 8.56 -23.26 3.22
N ALA A 21 8.65 -22.03 2.74
CA ALA A 21 7.54 -21.29 2.14
C ALA A 21 6.98 -22.01 0.90
N GLN A 22 7.85 -22.52 0.01
CA GLN A 22 7.45 -23.34 -1.13
C GLN A 22 6.72 -24.62 -0.71
N ARG A 23 7.21 -25.28 0.35
CA ARG A 23 6.52 -26.44 0.92
C ARG A 23 5.14 -26.05 1.45
N VAL A 24 5.05 -24.97 2.23
CA VAL A 24 3.79 -24.49 2.80
C VAL A 24 2.79 -24.14 1.71
N ALA A 25 3.19 -23.44 0.64
CA ALA A 25 2.28 -23.08 -0.45
C ALA A 25 1.64 -24.31 -1.13
N ARG A 26 2.34 -25.44 -1.18
CA ARG A 26 1.82 -26.70 -1.73
C ARG A 26 0.93 -27.47 -0.75
N GLU A 27 1.20 -27.36 0.55
CA GLU A 27 0.54 -28.14 1.61
C GLU A 27 -0.56 -27.36 2.35
N ALA A 28 -0.65 -26.04 2.14
CA ALA A 28 -1.61 -25.17 2.81
C ALA A 28 -3.04 -25.62 2.52
N ARG A 29 -3.79 -25.86 3.60
CA ARG A 29 -5.23 -26.19 3.52
C ARG A 29 -6.12 -25.00 3.82
N THR A 30 -5.57 -23.96 4.44
CA THR A 30 -6.26 -22.68 4.57
C THR A 30 -6.51 -22.13 3.18
N PRO A 31 -7.74 -21.72 2.82
CA PRO A 31 -8.01 -21.09 1.53
C PRO A 31 -7.19 -19.80 1.38
N ALA A 32 -6.61 -19.59 0.19
CA ALA A 32 -5.99 -18.32 -0.13
C ALA A 32 -7.05 -17.20 -0.19
N GLU A 33 -6.66 -15.99 0.22
CA GLU A 33 -7.47 -14.80 0.06
C GLU A 33 -7.59 -14.42 -1.43
N LYS A 34 -8.60 -13.60 -1.74
CA LYS A 34 -8.72 -13.00 -3.07
C LYS A 34 -7.53 -12.08 -3.34
N GLY A 35 -7.24 -11.86 -4.62
CA GLY A 35 -6.19 -10.93 -5.03
C GLY A 35 -6.40 -9.53 -4.45
N ILE A 36 -5.28 -8.83 -4.23
CA ILE A 36 -5.30 -7.42 -3.80
C ILE A 36 -5.38 -6.57 -5.05
N SER A 37 -6.39 -5.70 -5.12
CA SER A 37 -6.55 -4.72 -6.19
C SER A 37 -7.10 -3.40 -5.64
N TYR A 38 -6.96 -2.34 -6.42
CA TYR A 38 -7.61 -1.05 -6.15
C TYR A 38 -8.08 -0.41 -7.45
N THR A 39 -9.05 0.51 -7.33
CA THR A 39 -9.51 1.32 -8.46
C THR A 39 -8.84 2.67 -8.43
N THR A 40 -8.34 3.13 -9.58
CA THR A 40 -7.78 4.47 -9.75
C THR A 40 -8.41 5.15 -10.95
N THR A 41 -8.34 6.48 -10.97
CA THR A 41 -8.82 7.28 -12.09
C THR A 41 -7.63 7.71 -12.94
N GLU A 42 -7.57 7.23 -14.18
CA GLU A 42 -6.66 7.74 -15.19
C GLU A 42 -7.39 8.73 -16.09
N TYR A 43 -6.66 9.69 -16.66
CA TYR A 43 -7.23 10.62 -17.62
C TYR A 43 -6.73 10.27 -19.02
N GLN A 44 -7.66 9.93 -19.90
CA GLN A 44 -7.36 9.65 -21.29
C GLN A 44 -7.77 10.84 -22.16
N THR A 45 -6.95 11.16 -23.16
CA THR A 45 -7.31 12.18 -24.15
C THR A 45 -8.17 11.51 -25.21
N VAL A 46 -9.43 11.90 -25.30
CA VAL A 46 -10.38 11.43 -26.31
C VAL A 46 -10.58 12.53 -27.32
N THR A 47 -10.46 12.21 -28.61
CA THR A 47 -10.82 13.13 -29.69
C THR A 47 -12.28 12.91 -30.05
N LYS A 48 -13.10 13.95 -29.93
CA LYS A 48 -14.51 13.95 -30.35
C LYS A 48 -14.68 14.89 -31.53
N GLN A 49 -15.47 14.47 -32.50
CA GLN A 49 -15.96 15.36 -33.54
C GLN A 49 -17.09 16.21 -32.94
N VAL A 50 -16.94 17.52 -33.03
CA VAL A 50 -17.96 18.48 -32.60
C VAL A 50 -18.33 19.38 -33.76
N GLU A 51 -19.62 19.63 -33.91
CA GLU A 51 -20.12 20.62 -34.86
C GLU A 51 -19.94 22.02 -34.28
N VAL A 52 -19.12 22.82 -34.96
CA VAL A 52 -18.86 24.21 -34.57
C VAL A 52 -19.55 25.12 -35.58
N LYS A 53 -20.42 26.00 -35.07
CA LYS A 53 -21.05 27.03 -35.89
C LYS A 53 -20.09 28.20 -36.10
N HIS A 54 -20.04 28.75 -37.30
CA HIS A 54 -19.18 29.87 -37.65
C HIS A 54 -19.83 30.82 -38.68
N GLY A 55 -19.17 31.96 -38.93
CA GLY A 55 -19.62 33.01 -39.85
C GLY A 55 -20.67 33.95 -39.25
N ALA A 56 -21.12 34.94 -40.04
CA ALA A 56 -22.14 35.89 -39.61
C ALA A 56 -23.42 35.15 -39.19
N PHE A 57 -23.94 35.47 -38.01
CA PHE A 57 -25.13 34.83 -37.42
C PHE A 57 -25.06 33.31 -37.24
N ASN A 58 -23.86 32.70 -37.17
CA ASN A 58 -23.69 31.25 -36.99
C ASN A 58 -24.39 30.40 -38.08
N LEU A 59 -24.46 30.92 -39.32
CA LEU A 59 -25.17 30.29 -40.45
C LEU A 59 -24.43 29.10 -41.08
N PHE A 60 -23.16 28.87 -40.74
CA PHE A 60 -22.37 27.77 -41.28
C PHE A 60 -21.94 26.81 -40.19
N THR A 61 -21.83 25.53 -40.51
CA THR A 61 -21.37 24.48 -39.59
C THR A 61 -20.17 23.76 -40.19
N ARG A 62 -19.14 23.51 -39.39
CA ARG A 62 -18.04 22.61 -39.76
C ARG A 62 -17.77 21.62 -38.64
N VAL A 63 -17.30 20.43 -39.00
CA VAL A 63 -16.88 19.41 -38.03
C VAL A 63 -15.43 19.68 -37.63
N GLU A 64 -15.20 19.86 -36.34
CA GLU A 64 -13.86 19.98 -35.77
C GLU A 64 -13.56 18.81 -34.83
N ASN A 65 -12.30 18.38 -34.82
CA ASN A 65 -11.80 17.43 -33.83
C ASN A 65 -11.40 18.20 -32.57
N LYS A 66 -12.13 17.99 -31.48
CA LYS A 66 -11.80 18.54 -30.16
C LYS A 66 -11.24 17.44 -29.28
N SER A 67 -10.06 17.68 -28.72
CA SER A 67 -9.48 16.81 -27.69
C SER A 67 -10.03 17.17 -26.32
N GLU A 68 -10.51 16.19 -25.57
CA GLU A 68 -11.01 16.33 -24.21
C GLU A 68 -10.34 15.28 -23.32
N ARG A 69 -9.92 15.67 -22.11
CA ARG A 69 -9.45 14.72 -21.09
C ARG A 69 -10.66 14.15 -20.38
N VAL A 70 -10.90 12.85 -20.54
CA VAL A 70 -11.98 12.11 -19.90
C VAL A 70 -11.40 11.26 -18.78
N ALA A 71 -12.03 11.30 -17.60
CA ALA A 71 -11.71 10.42 -16.49
C ALA A 71 -12.19 9.00 -16.78
N VAL A 72 -11.29 8.03 -16.66
CA VAL A 72 -11.56 6.60 -16.87
C VAL A 72 -11.14 5.86 -15.61
N SER A 73 -12.09 5.16 -14.99
CA SER A 73 -11.81 4.26 -13.87
C SER A 73 -11.10 3.01 -14.36
N LYS A 74 -10.03 2.64 -13.68
CA LYS A 74 -9.20 1.47 -13.98
C LYS A 74 -8.98 0.66 -12.72
N CYS A 75 -9.21 -0.65 -12.81
CA CYS A 75 -8.82 -1.60 -11.77
C CYS A 75 -7.35 -1.98 -11.95
N VAL A 76 -6.57 -1.92 -10.88
CA VAL A 76 -5.16 -2.32 -10.84
C VAL A 76 -5.05 -3.55 -9.94
N ASP A 77 -4.72 -4.69 -10.55
CA ASP A 77 -4.43 -5.92 -9.82
C ASP A 77 -2.98 -5.90 -9.34
N VAL A 78 -2.78 -5.88 -8.02
CA VAL A 78 -1.46 -5.76 -7.39
C VAL A 78 -0.84 -7.13 -7.15
N VAL A 79 -1.62 -8.07 -6.63
CA VAL A 79 -1.20 -9.46 -6.45
C VAL A 79 -2.39 -10.39 -6.56
N GLY A 80 -2.18 -11.58 -7.13
CA GLY A 80 -3.20 -12.62 -7.23
C GLY A 80 -3.55 -13.25 -5.87
N SER A 81 -4.23 -14.39 -5.91
CA SER A 81 -4.55 -15.16 -4.69
C SER A 81 -3.31 -15.47 -3.87
N HIS A 82 -3.40 -15.24 -2.57
CA HIS A 82 -2.27 -15.29 -1.64
C HIS A 82 -2.74 -15.62 -0.22
N TRP A 83 -1.80 -15.95 0.65
CA TRP A 83 -2.04 -16.02 2.10
C TRP A 83 -1.37 -14.85 2.80
N VAL A 84 -2.12 -14.09 3.58
CA VAL A 84 -1.56 -13.02 4.40
C VAL A 84 -0.87 -13.63 5.63
N LEU A 85 0.43 -13.37 5.77
CA LEU A 85 1.24 -13.80 6.91
C LEU A 85 1.32 -12.72 7.99
N GLU A 86 1.30 -11.45 7.57
CA GLU A 86 1.36 -10.28 8.45
C GLU A 86 0.66 -9.09 7.78
N ARG A 87 -0.07 -8.31 8.58
CA ARG A 87 -0.64 -7.01 8.19
C ARG A 87 -0.23 -5.93 9.18
N ARG A 88 0.21 -4.78 8.68
CA ARG A 88 0.52 -3.56 9.44
C ARG A 88 -0.03 -2.34 8.70
N HIS A 89 -0.18 -1.23 9.40
CA HIS A 89 -0.70 0.02 8.86
C HIS A 89 0.17 1.19 9.28
N HIS A 90 0.25 2.19 8.42
CA HIS A 90 0.88 3.46 8.70
C HIS A 90 0.05 4.58 8.11
N HIS A 91 0.06 5.72 8.77
CA HIS A 91 -0.62 6.91 8.31
C HIS A 91 0.30 8.09 8.48
N ILE A 92 0.30 8.97 7.49
CA ILE A 92 1.10 10.17 7.42
C ILE A 92 0.16 11.31 7.06
N GLU A 93 0.03 12.30 7.92
CA GLU A 93 -0.72 13.53 7.65
C GLU A 93 0.28 14.69 7.56
N CYS A 94 0.25 15.42 6.46
CA CYS A 94 1.06 16.60 6.20
C CYS A 94 0.15 17.81 5.99
N ASN A 95 0.28 18.80 6.87
CA ASN A 95 -0.48 20.06 6.78
C ASN A 95 0.45 21.19 6.37
N THR A 96 0.14 21.82 5.24
CA THR A 96 0.79 23.06 4.79
C THR A 96 -0.22 24.20 4.86
N LYS A 97 0.16 25.30 5.52
CA LYS A 97 -0.68 26.50 5.65
C LYS A 97 0.10 27.72 5.23
N GLU A 98 -0.46 28.44 4.27
CA GLU A 98 -0.01 29.75 3.81
C GLU A 98 -1.14 30.77 3.98
N ARG A 99 -0.89 32.04 3.61
CA ARG A 99 -1.82 33.16 3.88
C ARG A 99 -3.23 32.97 3.29
N THR A 100 -3.33 32.35 2.12
CA THR A 100 -4.60 32.19 1.38
C THR A 100 -4.89 30.73 1.01
N TYR A 101 -4.09 29.81 1.54
CA TYR A 101 -4.04 28.43 1.10
C TYR A 101 -3.79 27.49 2.28
N THR A 102 -4.54 26.41 2.35
CA THR A 102 -4.27 25.28 3.25
C THR A 102 -4.35 23.99 2.46
N ASN A 103 -3.35 23.14 2.63
CA ASN A 103 -3.31 21.79 2.08
C ASN A 103 -3.17 20.81 3.23
N GLN A 104 -4.05 19.83 3.26
CA GLN A 104 -3.92 18.67 4.10
C GLN A 104 -3.79 17.44 3.21
N GLU A 105 -2.66 16.77 3.32
CA GLU A 105 -2.40 15.50 2.66
C GLU A 105 -2.38 14.39 3.70
N THR A 106 -3.22 13.35 3.54
CA THR A 106 -3.24 12.17 4.40
C THR A 106 -2.93 10.94 3.56
N THR A 107 -1.80 10.30 3.82
CA THR A 107 -1.43 9.02 3.22
C THR A 107 -1.75 7.88 4.17
N HIS A 108 -2.54 6.91 3.70
CA HIS A 108 -2.84 5.65 4.36
C HIS A 108 -2.05 4.53 3.69
N GLU A 109 -1.10 3.96 4.42
CA GLU A 109 -0.32 2.81 3.97
C GLU A 109 -0.82 1.51 4.61
N GLN A 110 -1.08 0.51 3.79
CA GLN A 110 -1.34 -0.85 4.23
C GLN A 110 -0.21 -1.77 3.80
N HIS A 111 0.44 -2.39 4.79
CA HIS A 111 1.62 -3.23 4.62
C HIS A 111 1.26 -4.69 4.84
N TYR A 112 1.55 -5.52 3.84
CA TYR A 112 1.29 -6.96 3.87
C TYR A 112 2.57 -7.74 3.63
N VAL A 113 2.80 -8.78 4.42
CA VAL A 113 3.69 -9.87 4.06
C VAL A 113 2.81 -11.03 3.61
N VAL A 114 3.03 -11.51 2.38
CA VAL A 114 2.17 -12.52 1.76
C VAL A 114 2.99 -13.71 1.25
N LEU A 115 2.37 -14.89 1.27
CA LEU A 115 2.80 -16.09 0.57
C LEU A 115 1.98 -16.27 -0.70
N LEU A 116 2.61 -16.44 -1.85
CA LEU A 116 1.94 -16.73 -3.11
C LEU A 116 1.86 -18.25 -3.37
N ALA A 117 1.00 -18.65 -4.30
CA ALA A 117 0.79 -20.05 -4.68
C ALA A 117 2.05 -20.75 -5.19
N ASP A 118 2.99 -20.01 -5.78
CA ASP A 118 4.29 -20.52 -6.23
C ASP A 118 5.32 -20.68 -5.09
N GLY A 119 4.95 -20.31 -3.86
CA GLY A 119 5.83 -20.34 -2.70
C GLY A 119 6.67 -19.08 -2.50
N SER A 120 6.53 -18.07 -3.35
CA SER A 120 7.26 -16.81 -3.19
C SER A 120 6.69 -15.97 -2.04
N LEU A 121 7.59 -15.29 -1.35
CA LEU A 121 7.28 -14.39 -0.24
C LEU A 121 7.44 -12.95 -0.70
N LYS A 122 6.38 -12.16 -0.59
CA LYS A 122 6.37 -10.78 -1.06
C LYS A 122 5.95 -9.80 0.04
N LYS A 123 6.50 -8.60 -0.02
CA LYS A 123 5.97 -7.43 0.64
C LYS A 123 5.06 -6.69 -0.35
N VAL A 124 3.82 -6.46 0.05
CA VAL A 124 2.89 -5.57 -0.66
C VAL A 124 2.65 -4.35 0.21
N ILE A 125 2.77 -3.16 -0.38
CA ILE A 125 2.43 -1.89 0.26
C ILE A 125 1.39 -1.24 -0.64
N LEU A 126 0.20 -0.97 -0.11
CA LEU A 126 -0.81 -0.14 -0.77
C LEU A 126 -0.79 1.23 -0.12
N MET A 127 -0.85 2.28 -0.92
CA MET A 127 -0.86 3.65 -0.44
C MET A 127 -2.03 4.38 -1.08
N GLU A 128 -2.88 4.96 -0.25
CA GLU A 128 -3.92 5.91 -0.66
C GLU A 128 -3.55 7.27 -0.07
N THR A 129 -3.34 8.27 -0.93
CA THR A 129 -3.05 9.64 -0.51
C THR A 129 -4.25 10.50 -0.85
N GLU A 130 -4.98 10.89 0.19
CA GLU A 130 -6.05 11.88 0.14
C GLU A 130 -5.45 13.28 0.26
N ASN A 131 -5.91 14.21 -0.57
CA ASN A 131 -5.45 15.59 -0.55
C ASN A 131 -6.64 16.55 -0.55
N MET A 132 -6.68 17.41 0.46
CA MET A 132 -7.66 18.47 0.63
C MET A 132 -6.97 19.83 0.52
N ASN A 133 -7.16 20.49 -0.62
CA ASN A 133 -6.69 21.85 -0.87
C ASN A 133 -7.82 22.84 -0.70
N THR A 134 -7.66 23.80 0.20
CA THR A 134 -8.55 24.96 0.34
C THR A 134 -7.81 26.23 -0.03
N ALA A 135 -8.29 26.92 -1.07
CA ALA A 135 -7.75 28.20 -1.52
C ALA A 135 -8.90 29.14 -1.87
N HIS A 136 -8.79 30.42 -1.48
CA HIS A 136 -9.77 31.46 -1.82
C HIS A 136 -11.24 31.08 -1.53
N GLY A 137 -11.51 30.38 -0.42
CA GLY A 137 -12.85 29.96 -0.02
C GLY A 137 -13.41 28.75 -0.78
N ARG A 138 -12.61 28.11 -1.66
CA ARG A 138 -12.97 26.88 -2.35
C ARG A 138 -12.11 25.73 -1.86
N SER A 139 -12.76 24.61 -1.54
CA SER A 139 -12.09 23.35 -1.21
C SER A 139 -12.16 22.38 -2.40
N THR A 140 -11.06 21.68 -2.64
CA THR A 140 -10.93 20.62 -3.63
C THR A 140 -10.38 19.39 -2.93
N PHE A 141 -10.96 18.23 -3.24
CA PHE A 141 -10.57 16.94 -2.69
C PHE A 141 -10.24 16.01 -3.85
N PHE A 142 -9.15 15.26 -3.73
CA PHE A 142 -8.83 14.14 -4.60
C PHE A 142 -8.04 13.08 -3.83
N ALA A 143 -8.12 11.84 -4.30
CA ALA A 143 -7.32 10.74 -3.77
C ALA A 143 -6.47 10.15 -4.90
N THR A 144 -5.25 9.76 -4.57
CA THR A 144 -4.36 9.01 -5.46
C THR A 144 -4.00 7.68 -4.84
N HIS A 145 -3.77 6.68 -5.68
CA HIS A 145 -3.45 5.33 -5.23
C HIS A 145 -2.13 4.88 -5.85
N GLN A 146 -1.29 4.27 -5.02
CA GLN A 146 0.00 3.71 -5.41
C GLN A 146 0.20 2.36 -4.74
N HIS A 147 1.11 1.56 -5.28
CA HIS A 147 1.51 0.31 -4.65
C HIS A 147 2.98 0.00 -4.87
N HIS A 148 3.52 -0.81 -3.96
CA HIS A 148 4.82 -1.45 -4.12
C HIS A 148 4.69 -2.96 -3.90
N LEU A 149 5.26 -3.73 -4.82
CA LEU A 149 5.43 -5.17 -4.71
C LEU A 149 6.91 -5.48 -4.81
N ARG A 150 7.47 -6.13 -3.78
CA ARG A 150 8.89 -6.52 -3.76
C ARG A 150 9.12 -7.79 -2.95
N ASP A 151 10.30 -8.37 -3.10
CA ASP A 151 10.75 -9.43 -2.20
C ASP A 151 10.91 -8.93 -0.76
N LEU A 152 10.80 -9.85 0.19
CA LEU A 152 11.05 -9.55 1.60
C LEU A 152 12.50 -9.14 1.82
N SER A 153 12.67 -8.04 2.54
CA SER A 153 13.96 -7.61 3.07
C SER A 153 14.20 -8.20 4.46
N ALA A 154 15.42 -8.09 4.97
CA ALA A 154 15.73 -8.49 6.35
C ALA A 154 14.87 -7.73 7.37
N SER A 155 14.64 -6.43 7.17
CA SER A 155 13.81 -5.63 8.07
C SER A 155 12.35 -6.05 8.07
N ASP A 156 11.80 -6.52 6.95
CA ASP A 156 10.42 -7.04 6.92
C ASP A 156 10.29 -8.33 7.75
N VAL A 157 11.30 -9.20 7.67
CA VAL A 157 11.36 -10.45 8.45
C VAL A 157 11.55 -10.15 9.93
N GLU A 158 12.48 -9.24 10.26
CA GLU A 158 12.73 -8.82 11.63
C GLU A 158 11.47 -8.18 12.24
N ALA A 159 10.71 -7.37 11.49
CA ALA A 159 9.47 -6.79 12.01
C ALA A 159 8.48 -7.85 12.53
N MET A 160 8.43 -9.05 11.92
CA MET A 160 7.57 -10.15 12.34
C MET A 160 8.03 -10.87 13.62
N ASP A 161 9.27 -10.62 14.07
CA ASP A 161 9.83 -11.18 15.30
C ASP A 161 9.53 -10.36 16.56
N PHE A 162 8.98 -9.15 16.37
CA PHE A 162 8.64 -8.23 17.45
C PHE A 162 7.13 -8.01 17.53
N GLU A 163 6.68 -7.53 18.70
CA GLU A 163 5.30 -7.13 18.88
C GLU A 163 4.87 -6.06 17.87
N LYS A 164 3.59 -6.09 17.48
CA LYS A 164 2.94 -4.94 16.87
C LYS A 164 2.65 -3.94 17.96
N ARG A 165 3.11 -2.70 17.79
CA ARG A 165 2.84 -1.64 18.73
C ARG A 165 2.43 -0.40 17.97
N HIS A 166 1.24 0.10 18.29
CA HIS A 166 0.81 1.39 17.79
C HIS A 166 1.74 2.47 18.35
N SER A 167 2.20 3.35 17.47
CA SER A 167 3.00 4.51 17.77
C SER A 167 2.40 5.72 17.09
N GLU A 168 2.54 6.87 17.73
CA GLU A 168 2.09 8.15 17.20
C GLU A 168 3.18 9.19 17.45
N TYR A 169 3.41 10.03 16.45
CA TYR A 169 4.34 11.16 16.52
C TYR A 169 3.72 12.37 15.80
N GLY A 170 3.82 13.56 16.40
CA GLY A 170 3.26 14.80 15.85
C GLY A 170 1.85 15.12 16.36
N THR A 171 1.15 16.02 15.68
CA THR A 171 -0.18 16.51 16.11
C THR A 171 -1.06 16.73 14.88
N HIS A 172 -2.32 16.29 14.93
CA HIS A 172 -3.27 16.49 13.83
C HIS A 172 -3.46 17.98 13.52
N GLY A 173 -3.64 18.30 12.23
CA GLY A 173 -3.87 19.64 11.72
C GLY A 173 -2.65 20.57 11.79
N ARG A 174 -1.49 20.08 12.21
CA ARG A 174 -0.27 20.90 12.37
C ARG A 174 1.00 20.15 11.98
N GLY A 175 1.66 20.64 10.92
CA GLY A 175 2.91 20.06 10.44
C GLY A 175 2.69 18.62 9.97
N THR A 176 3.63 17.72 10.32
CA THR A 176 3.53 16.30 9.99
C THR A 176 3.14 15.48 11.22
N LYS A 177 2.11 14.64 11.09
CA LYS A 177 1.74 13.61 12.05
C LYS A 177 1.92 12.24 11.40
N ASN A 178 2.50 11.30 12.13
CA ASN A 178 2.61 9.90 11.72
C ASN A 178 1.98 9.00 12.80
N TRP A 179 1.22 7.98 12.40
CA TRP A 179 0.69 7.00 13.34
C TRP A 179 0.54 5.61 12.72
N GLY A 180 0.40 4.58 13.55
CA GLY A 180 0.21 3.19 13.12
C GLY A 180 1.19 2.21 13.77
N ASP A 181 1.29 1.02 13.21
CA ASP A 181 2.07 -0.11 13.75
C ASP A 181 3.09 -0.69 12.75
N ARG A 182 3.46 0.09 11.72
CA ARG A 182 4.45 -0.29 10.70
C ARG A 182 5.77 -0.74 11.30
N GLU A 183 6.29 0.01 12.26
CA GLU A 183 7.56 -0.28 12.91
C GLU A 183 7.42 -1.35 14.00
N PRO A 184 8.44 -2.21 14.22
CA PRO A 184 8.43 -3.17 15.31
C PRO A 184 8.40 -2.47 16.68
N GLY A 185 7.66 -3.06 17.63
CA GLY A 185 7.68 -2.63 19.02
C GLY A 185 8.98 -2.99 19.75
N LYS A 186 9.01 -2.75 21.07
CA LYS A 186 10.22 -2.99 21.86
C LYS A 186 10.34 -4.44 22.34
N GLN A 187 9.21 -5.14 22.47
CA GLN A 187 9.17 -6.52 22.92
C GLN A 187 9.51 -7.49 21.79
N LEU A 188 10.56 -8.28 22.03
CA LEU A 188 10.95 -9.40 21.18
C LEU A 188 10.07 -10.63 21.47
N LEU A 189 9.52 -11.25 20.43
CA LEU A 189 8.63 -12.43 20.51
C LEU A 189 9.31 -13.73 20.05
N SER A 190 10.43 -13.61 19.35
CA SER A 190 11.18 -14.69 18.73
C SER A 190 12.60 -14.77 19.27
N HIS A 191 13.14 -15.98 19.41
CA HIS A 191 14.51 -16.18 19.93
C HIS A 191 15.61 -16.02 18.86
N ALA A 192 15.25 -16.05 17.57
CA ALA A 192 16.16 -15.86 16.44
C ALA A 192 15.42 -15.18 15.28
N LYS A 193 16.18 -14.54 14.38
CA LYS A 193 15.63 -13.83 13.21
C LYS A 193 14.87 -14.78 12.28
N GLY A 194 13.67 -14.38 11.86
CA GLY A 194 12.82 -15.14 10.94
C GLY A 194 11.97 -16.24 11.56
N VAL A 195 12.04 -16.43 12.89
CA VAL A 195 11.17 -17.37 13.60
C VAL A 195 9.72 -16.91 13.55
N GLY A 196 9.45 -15.60 13.58
CA GLY A 196 8.11 -15.02 13.46
C GLY A 196 7.46 -15.35 12.12
N LEU A 197 8.21 -15.17 11.03
CA LEU A 197 7.81 -15.58 9.67
C LEU A 197 7.57 -17.08 9.58
N THR A 198 8.47 -17.90 10.12
CA THR A 198 8.32 -19.36 10.09
C THR A 198 7.10 -19.82 10.90
N LYS A 199 6.81 -19.18 12.03
CA LYS A 199 5.58 -19.41 12.81
C LYS A 199 4.34 -19.03 12.01
N ALA A 200 4.35 -17.89 11.31
CA ALA A 200 3.24 -17.46 10.46
C ALA A 200 2.98 -18.47 9.32
N LEU A 201 4.04 -18.93 8.65
CA LEU A 201 3.96 -19.99 7.64
C LEU A 201 3.40 -21.29 8.21
N LYS A 202 3.88 -21.72 9.39
CA LYS A 202 3.43 -22.95 10.04
C LYS A 202 1.92 -22.93 10.34
N ARG A 203 1.32 -21.77 10.63
CA ARG A 203 -0.12 -21.64 10.89
C ARG A 203 -1.00 -21.96 9.68
N LEU A 204 -0.45 -21.98 8.47
CA LEU A 204 -1.17 -22.35 7.24
C LEU A 204 -1.22 -23.87 7.02
N LEU A 205 -0.38 -24.64 7.73
CA LEU A 205 -0.33 -26.09 7.65
C LEU A 205 -1.37 -26.73 8.59
N PRO A 206 -1.85 -27.95 8.29
CA PRO A 206 -2.63 -28.74 9.25
C PRO A 206 -1.82 -28.98 10.54
N GLY A 207 -2.50 -28.87 11.68
CA GLY A 207 -1.94 -29.13 13.01
C GLY A 207 -1.62 -30.59 13.26
#